data_AF-A0A538BAN4-F1
#
_entry.id   AF-A0A538BAN4-F1
#
_cell.length_a   1.000
_cell.length_b   1.000
_cell.length_c   1.000
_cell.angle_alpha   90.00
_cell.angle_beta   90.00
_cell.angle_gamma   90.00
#
_symmetry.space_group_name_H-M   'P 1'
#
loop_
_entity.id
_entity.type
_entity.pdbx_description
1 polymer ?
#
loop_
_entity_poly.entity_id
_entity_poly.type
_entity_poly.pdbx_seq_one_letter_code
_entity_poly.pdbx_strand_id
1 'polypeptide(L)'
;LVPMVQITLAGNALAMSLPGGAAWAAAWAFGQLRRRGADRVLAGWVVLVAGALASYALFMLLVVGALVAGGRGPVASVRPLLIALASIPFIVTALVIAAKRFPVIDKLIPLGQRVLESLPKGHEMSGALQRTWERLLTVRPSRPAWFEAFGLGALNWIENCGCLVACLWAVHAHIPWHGILVAYALAQVLASVPITPGGLGVVEGGLTALLVAYGLPTNVALASVLLYRAVSFWGLVPIGWGVWGYLSWQSRKPARVQKRPHPWAVHTHRTRGAVETPPRSAPDVLLPAEPCQGCPEHPDQVVHEGERVSVP
;
A
#
# COMPACT_ATOMS: atom_id res chain seq x y z
N LEU A 1 -13.68 -7.53 -4.55
CA LEU A 1 -13.45 -6.11 -4.93
C LEU A 1 -14.03 -5.13 -3.91
N VAL A 2 -15.32 -5.22 -3.55
CA VAL A 2 -15.98 -4.29 -2.59
C VAL A 2 -15.19 -4.04 -1.29
N PRO A 3 -14.61 -5.06 -0.60
CA PRO A 3 -13.85 -4.81 0.62
C PRO A 3 -12.56 -4.01 0.40
N MET A 4 -11.93 -4.13 -0.78
CA MET A 4 -10.68 -3.44 -1.10
C MET A 4 -10.94 -1.97 -1.44
N VAL A 5 -12.02 -1.68 -2.17
CA VAL A 5 -12.45 -0.29 -2.44
C VAL A 5 -12.75 0.46 -1.14
N GLN A 6 -13.43 -0.20 -0.19
CA GLN A 6 -13.70 0.40 1.13
C GLN A 6 -12.42 0.71 1.91
N ILE A 7 -11.43 -0.19 1.87
CA ILE A 7 -10.12 0.04 2.47
C ILE A 7 -9.45 1.24 1.79
N THR A 8 -9.45 1.31 0.47
CA THR A 8 -8.83 2.45 -0.25
C THR A 8 -9.51 3.78 0.09
N LEU A 9 -10.84 3.85 0.12
CA LEU A 9 -11.58 5.07 0.46
C LEU A 9 -11.29 5.55 1.89
N ALA A 10 -11.32 4.63 2.86
CA ALA A 10 -10.99 4.94 4.25
C ALA A 10 -9.51 5.31 4.42
N GLY A 11 -8.61 4.62 3.71
CA GLY A 11 -7.19 4.93 3.66
C GLY A 11 -6.92 6.32 3.09
N ASN A 12 -7.61 6.71 2.01
CA ASN A 12 -7.49 8.05 1.43
C ASN A 12 -7.96 9.13 2.40
N ALA A 13 -9.04 8.92 3.16
CA ALA A 13 -9.45 9.89 4.19
C ALA A 13 -8.37 10.08 5.27
N LEU A 14 -7.74 8.99 5.74
CA LEU A 14 -6.60 9.05 6.67
C LEU A 14 -5.41 9.78 6.05
N ALA A 15 -5.08 9.48 4.78
CA ALA A 15 -3.99 10.12 4.05
C ALA A 15 -4.16 11.62 3.94
N MET A 16 -5.39 12.06 3.71
CA MET A 16 -5.75 13.43 3.43
C MET A 16 -6.03 14.26 4.69
N SER A 17 -6.30 13.63 5.84
CA SER A 17 -6.66 14.36 7.07
C SER A 17 -5.51 14.49 8.08
N LEU A 18 -4.47 13.65 8.01
CA LEU A 18 -3.42 13.59 9.02
C LEU A 18 -2.07 14.15 8.51
N PRO A 19 -1.28 14.83 9.37
CA PRO A 19 0.13 15.11 9.07
C PRO A 19 0.87 13.80 8.79
N GLY A 20 1.63 13.75 7.69
CA GLY A 20 2.25 12.50 7.24
C GLY A 20 1.24 11.39 6.91
N GLY A 21 0.01 11.75 6.51
CA GLY A 21 -1.12 10.83 6.39
C GLY A 21 -0.87 9.60 5.52
N ALA A 22 0.02 9.67 4.52
CA ALA A 22 0.42 8.51 3.73
C ALA A 22 0.91 7.33 4.61
N ALA A 23 1.66 7.61 5.69
CA ALA A 23 2.12 6.61 6.63
C ALA A 23 0.96 6.02 7.46
N TRP A 24 0.03 6.88 7.90
CA TRP A 24 -1.18 6.44 8.62
C TRP A 24 -2.09 5.56 7.76
N ALA A 25 -2.32 5.97 6.51
CA ALA A 25 -3.09 5.22 5.53
C ALA A 25 -2.44 3.86 5.24
N ALA A 26 -1.12 3.83 5.03
CA ALA A 26 -0.35 2.61 4.81
C ALA A 26 -0.43 1.66 6.01
N ALA A 27 -0.24 2.16 7.23
CA ALA A 27 -0.33 1.37 8.46
C ALA A 27 -1.75 0.80 8.67
N TRP A 28 -2.77 1.62 8.43
CA TRP A 28 -4.16 1.18 8.54
C TRP A 28 -4.52 0.14 7.47
N ALA A 29 -4.14 0.37 6.21
CA ALA A 29 -4.35 -0.59 5.12
C ALA A 29 -3.64 -1.92 5.40
N PHE A 30 -2.40 -1.87 5.88
CA PHE A 30 -1.66 -3.05 6.33
C PHE A 30 -2.43 -3.84 7.41
N GLY A 31 -2.94 -3.15 8.44
CA GLY A 31 -3.75 -3.77 9.49
C GLY A 31 -5.04 -4.41 8.95
N GLN A 32 -5.70 -3.76 7.99
CA GLN A 32 -6.92 -4.28 7.34
C GLN A 32 -6.65 -5.51 6.47
N LEU A 33 -5.53 -5.56 5.76
CA LEU A 33 -5.08 -6.73 5.01
C LEU A 33 -4.78 -7.90 5.96
N ARG A 34 -4.05 -7.63 7.05
CA ARG A 34 -3.74 -8.62 8.10
C ARG A 34 -4.99 -9.22 8.74
N ARG A 35 -5.99 -8.40 9.08
CA ARG A 35 -7.27 -8.87 9.64
C ARG A 35 -8.07 -9.76 8.68
N ARG A 36 -7.81 -9.64 7.38
CA ARG A 36 -8.44 -10.45 6.32
C ARG A 36 -7.61 -11.68 5.94
N GLY A 37 -6.58 -12.02 6.72
CA GLY A 37 -5.80 -13.26 6.56
C GLY A 37 -4.52 -13.11 5.73
N ALA A 38 -4.15 -11.92 5.26
CA ALA A 38 -2.89 -11.73 4.56
C ALA A 38 -1.70 -11.92 5.50
N ASP A 39 -0.63 -12.61 5.05
CA ASP A 39 0.60 -12.68 5.83
C ASP A 39 1.31 -11.30 5.92
N ARG A 40 2.16 -11.08 6.93
CA ARG A 40 2.89 -9.82 7.16
C ARG A 40 3.74 -9.45 5.96
N VAL A 41 4.39 -10.44 5.35
CA VAL A 41 5.21 -10.22 4.15
C VAL A 41 4.35 -9.74 2.99
N LEU A 42 3.24 -10.44 2.71
CA LEU A 42 2.33 -10.10 1.62
C LEU A 42 1.66 -8.73 1.83
N ALA A 43 1.15 -8.44 3.02
CA ALA A 43 0.50 -7.17 3.33
C ALA A 43 1.47 -5.99 3.19
N GLY A 44 2.72 -6.16 3.67
CA GLY A 44 3.76 -5.14 3.50
C GLY A 44 4.13 -4.95 2.03
N TRP A 45 4.28 -6.06 1.29
CA TRP A 45 4.57 -6.05 -0.14
C TRP A 45 3.51 -5.29 -0.93
N VAL A 46 2.22 -5.56 -0.71
CA VAL A 46 1.11 -4.91 -1.42
C VAL A 46 1.11 -3.40 -1.19
N VAL A 47 1.25 -2.96 0.07
CA VAL A 47 1.26 -1.54 0.41
C VAL A 47 2.44 -0.80 -0.22
N LEU A 48 3.65 -1.40 -0.16
CA LEU A 48 4.85 -0.82 -0.75
C LEU A 48 4.76 -0.75 -2.27
N VAL A 49 4.36 -1.84 -2.93
CA VAL A 49 4.27 -1.90 -4.39
C VAL A 49 3.17 -1.00 -4.93
N ALA A 50 2.01 -0.94 -4.28
CA ALA A 50 0.94 -0.02 -4.68
C ALA A 50 1.41 1.44 -4.60
N GLY A 51 2.06 1.82 -3.49
CA GLY A 51 2.63 3.17 -3.33
C GLY A 51 3.72 3.48 -4.37
N ALA A 52 4.60 2.51 -4.64
CA ALA A 52 5.65 2.65 -5.65
C ALA A 52 5.07 2.81 -7.07
N LEU A 53 4.09 1.99 -7.46
CA LEU A 53 3.40 2.09 -8.76
C LEU A 53 2.67 3.42 -8.91
N ALA A 54 1.95 3.86 -7.88
CA ALA A 54 1.28 5.16 -7.89
C ALA A 54 2.28 6.31 -8.04
N SER A 55 3.40 6.26 -7.31
CA SER A 55 4.47 7.26 -7.42
C SER A 55 5.12 7.24 -8.80
N TYR A 56 5.40 6.06 -9.34
CA TYR A 56 5.96 5.90 -10.69
C TYR A 56 5.05 6.47 -11.77
N ALA A 57 3.74 6.22 -11.67
CA ALA A 57 2.75 6.80 -12.56
C ALA A 57 2.71 8.34 -12.46
N LEU A 58 2.84 8.91 -11.26
CA LEU A 58 2.92 10.36 -11.06
C LEU A 58 4.20 10.95 -11.69
N PHE A 59 5.36 10.34 -11.48
CA PHE A 59 6.61 10.79 -12.09
C PHE A 59 6.58 10.64 -13.62
N MET A 60 5.94 9.59 -14.15
CA MET A 60 5.70 9.46 -15.58
C MET A 60 4.86 10.62 -16.10
N LEU A 61 3.77 10.95 -15.39
CA LEU A 61 2.91 12.08 -15.73
C LEU A 61 3.69 13.39 -15.72
N LEU A 62 4.59 13.57 -14.75
CA LEU A 62 5.45 14.75 -14.66
C LEU A 62 6.42 14.85 -15.85
N VAL A 63 7.08 13.75 -16.24
CA VAL A 63 7.96 13.72 -17.41
C VAL A 63 7.17 14.03 -18.68
N VAL A 64 6.04 13.36 -18.90
CA VAL A 64 5.17 13.59 -20.06
C VAL A 64 4.68 15.04 -20.08
N GLY A 65 4.21 15.56 -18.94
CA GLY A 65 3.77 16.95 -18.82
C GLY A 65 4.89 17.95 -19.12
N ALA A 66 6.10 17.71 -18.62
CA ALA A 66 7.25 18.56 -18.86
C ALA A 66 7.68 18.56 -20.35
N LEU A 67 7.53 17.42 -21.03
CA LEU A 67 7.75 17.32 -22.48
C LEU A 67 6.66 18.05 -23.27
N VAL A 68 5.39 17.88 -22.90
CA VAL A 68 4.23 18.53 -23.54
C VAL A 68 4.24 20.04 -23.37
N ALA A 69 4.67 20.56 -22.22
CA ALA A 69 4.84 22.00 -22.00
C ALA A 69 5.86 22.63 -22.95
N GLY A 70 6.79 21.83 -23.49
CA GLY A 70 7.73 22.30 -24.50
C GLY A 70 8.68 23.37 -23.95
N GLY A 71 9.14 24.26 -24.84
CA GLY A 71 10.07 25.34 -24.50
C GLY A 71 9.39 26.64 -24.08
N ARG A 72 8.06 26.66 -24.01
CA ARG A 72 7.27 27.86 -23.71
C ARG A 72 6.58 27.67 -22.37
N GLY A 73 6.78 28.60 -21.44
CA GLY A 73 6.15 28.60 -20.13
C GLY A 73 7.12 28.64 -18.95
N PRO A 74 6.59 28.77 -17.72
CA PRO A 74 7.35 29.01 -16.49
C PRO A 74 8.31 27.86 -16.14
N VAL A 75 8.03 26.64 -16.59
CA VAL A 75 8.86 25.47 -16.29
C VAL A 75 10.00 25.27 -17.31
N ALA A 76 10.09 26.09 -18.37
CA ALA A 76 11.02 25.85 -19.46
C ALA A 76 12.49 25.85 -19.01
N SER A 77 12.87 26.78 -18.13
CA SER A 77 14.24 26.90 -17.59
C SER A 77 14.61 25.75 -16.66
N VAL A 78 13.65 25.23 -15.89
CA VAL A 78 13.85 24.14 -14.93
C VAL A 78 13.55 22.76 -15.50
N ARG A 79 13.05 22.69 -16.75
CA ARG A 79 12.66 21.45 -17.43
C ARG A 79 13.73 20.35 -17.41
N PRO A 80 15.01 20.58 -17.76
CA PRO A 80 16.01 19.51 -17.74
C PRO A 80 16.20 18.95 -16.32
N LEU A 81 16.17 19.81 -15.30
CA LEU A 81 16.25 19.40 -13.90
C LEU A 81 15.02 18.58 -13.49
N LEU A 82 13.81 19.03 -13.86
CA LEU A 82 12.57 18.30 -13.58
C LEU A 82 12.57 16.91 -14.22
N ILE A 83 12.95 16.82 -15.50
CA ILE A 83 13.03 15.54 -16.21
C ILE A 83 14.09 14.65 -15.57
N ALA A 84 15.28 15.19 -15.25
CA ALA A 84 16.34 14.41 -14.62
C ALA A 84 15.90 13.82 -13.28
N LEU A 85 15.31 14.64 -12.40
CA LEU A 85 14.81 14.19 -11.09
C LEU A 85 13.65 13.20 -11.24
N ALA A 86 12.70 13.47 -12.12
CA ALA A 86 11.56 12.60 -12.36
C ALA A 86 11.95 11.27 -13.04
N SER A 87 13.11 11.22 -13.71
CA SER A 87 13.65 10.01 -14.35
C SER A 87 14.35 9.06 -13.37
N ILE A 88 14.69 9.50 -12.14
CA ILE A 88 15.41 8.68 -11.15
C ILE A 88 14.72 7.32 -10.90
N PRO A 89 13.39 7.24 -10.64
CA PRO A 89 12.73 5.95 -10.42
C PRO A 89 12.81 5.00 -11.62
N PHE A 90 12.79 5.55 -12.84
CA PHE A 90 12.91 4.79 -14.10
C PHE A 90 14.32 4.22 -14.26
N ILE A 91 15.34 5.04 -13.98
CA ILE A 91 16.75 4.63 -14.00
C ILE A 91 16.98 3.53 -12.96
N VAL A 92 16.50 3.71 -11.73
CA VAL A 92 16.60 2.69 -10.67
C VAL A 92 15.92 1.38 -11.09
N THR A 93 14.72 1.47 -11.67
CA THR A 93 13.98 0.29 -12.16
C THR A 93 14.73 -0.41 -13.30
N ALA A 94 15.26 0.34 -14.26
CA ALA A 94 16.05 -0.18 -15.36
C ALA A 94 17.34 -0.86 -14.88
N LEU A 95 18.04 -0.25 -13.92
CA LEU A 95 19.23 -0.82 -13.28
C LEU A 95 18.89 -2.13 -12.55
N VAL A 96 17.78 -2.18 -11.83
CA VAL A 96 17.29 -3.41 -11.16
C VAL A 96 16.98 -4.52 -12.16
N ILE A 97 16.32 -4.20 -13.27
CA ILE A 97 16.01 -5.19 -14.32
C ILE A 97 17.30 -5.67 -14.99
N ALA A 98 18.22 -4.75 -15.30
CA ALA A 98 19.52 -5.07 -15.86
C ALA A 98 20.35 -5.96 -14.91
N ALA A 99 20.33 -5.67 -13.61
CA ALA A 99 20.99 -6.48 -12.58
C ALA A 99 20.49 -7.92 -12.56
N LYS A 100 19.18 -8.12 -12.70
CA LYS A 100 18.56 -9.46 -12.75
C LYS A 100 18.83 -10.19 -14.07
N ARG A 101 19.14 -9.46 -15.15
CA ARG A 101 19.33 -10.03 -16.49
C ARG A 101 20.80 -10.33 -16.80
N PHE A 102 21.73 -9.58 -16.21
CA PHE A 102 23.16 -9.70 -16.47
C PHE A 102 23.94 -10.04 -15.19
N PRO A 103 24.70 -11.15 -15.15
CA PRO A 103 25.50 -11.57 -13.99
C PRO A 103 26.69 -10.63 -13.71
N VAL A 104 26.92 -9.61 -14.54
CA VAL A 104 27.96 -8.59 -14.35
C VAL A 104 27.68 -7.73 -13.12
N ILE A 105 26.40 -7.54 -12.75
CA ILE A 105 26.06 -6.74 -11.57
C ILE A 105 26.38 -7.48 -10.26
N ASP A 106 26.41 -8.81 -10.24
CA ASP A 106 26.86 -9.57 -9.06
C ASP A 106 28.31 -9.22 -8.67
N LYS A 107 29.13 -8.76 -9.62
CA LYS A 107 30.49 -8.27 -9.37
C LYS A 107 30.54 -6.81 -8.88
N LEU A 108 29.49 -6.02 -9.12
CA LEU A 108 29.38 -4.61 -8.71
C LEU A 108 28.64 -4.42 -7.38
N ILE A 109 27.79 -5.37 -6.98
CA ILE A 109 27.14 -5.43 -5.66
C ILE A 109 28.15 -5.26 -4.50
N PRO A 110 29.29 -5.98 -4.44
CA PRO A 110 30.25 -5.80 -3.35
C PRO A 110 30.91 -4.41 -3.34
N LEU A 111 30.97 -3.72 -4.48
CA LEU A 111 31.49 -2.35 -4.55
C LEU A 111 30.48 -1.35 -3.97
N GLY A 112 29.20 -1.52 -4.30
CA GLY A 112 28.10 -0.72 -3.73
C GLY A 112 27.95 -0.93 -2.23
N GLN A 113 28.13 -2.16 -1.74
CA GLN A 113 28.12 -2.48 -0.32
C GLN A 113 29.25 -1.79 0.44
N ARG A 114 30.49 -1.81 -0.08
CA ARG A 114 31.63 -1.09 0.54
C ARG A 114 31.41 0.42 0.62
N VAL A 115 30.84 1.02 -0.43
CA VAL A 115 30.52 2.46 -0.44
C VAL A 115 29.41 2.76 0.56
N LEU A 116 28.38 1.91 0.63
CA LEU A 116 27.28 2.10 1.58
C LEU A 116 27.75 1.91 3.02
N GLU A 117 28.59 0.92 3.30
CA GLU A 117 29.20 0.63 4.61
C GLU A 117 30.19 1.71 5.07
N SER A 118 30.76 2.49 4.13
CA SER A 118 31.59 3.66 4.46
C SER A 118 30.80 4.85 5.01
N LEU A 119 29.45 4.81 4.94
CA LEU A 119 28.59 5.84 5.53
C LEU A 119 28.27 5.50 7.00
N PRO A 120 28.14 6.50 7.89
CA PRO A 120 27.92 6.29 9.33
C PRO A 120 26.60 5.60 9.71
N LYS A 121 25.70 5.31 8.74
CA LYS A 121 24.48 4.48 8.89
C LYS A 121 24.39 3.34 7.87
N GLY A 122 25.48 3.02 7.21
CA GLY A 122 25.56 2.06 6.11
C GLY A 122 25.07 0.67 6.44
N HIS A 123 25.50 0.15 7.59
CA HIS A 123 25.21 -1.21 8.04
C HIS A 123 23.74 -1.43 8.44
N GLU A 124 23.11 -0.45 9.09
CA GLU A 124 21.67 -0.52 9.41
C GLU A 124 20.81 -0.40 8.15
N MET A 125 21.22 0.47 7.22
CA MET A 125 20.51 0.73 5.97
C MET A 125 20.67 -0.42 4.98
N SER A 126 21.83 -1.07 4.89
CA SER A 126 22.06 -2.25 4.05
C SER A 126 21.22 -3.45 4.52
N GLY A 127 21.16 -3.70 5.83
CA GLY A 127 20.34 -4.77 6.41
C GLY A 127 18.83 -4.50 6.30
N ALA A 128 18.39 -3.24 6.42
CA ALA A 128 16.99 -2.87 6.15
C ALA A 128 16.63 -3.00 4.67
N LEU A 129 17.55 -2.62 3.77
CA LEU A 129 17.38 -2.72 2.32
C LEU A 129 17.34 -4.17 1.86
N GLN A 130 18.23 -5.04 2.34
CA GLN A 130 18.23 -6.48 2.03
C GLN A 130 16.95 -7.17 2.48
N ARG A 131 16.48 -6.91 3.71
CA ARG A 131 15.22 -7.47 4.21
C ARG A 131 14.01 -7.01 3.39
N THR A 132 14.02 -5.76 2.94
CA THR A 132 12.98 -5.23 2.05
C THR A 132 13.06 -5.87 0.67
N TRP A 133 14.27 -6.06 0.16
CA TRP A 133 14.56 -6.69 -1.13
C TRP A 133 14.14 -8.15 -1.19
N GLU A 134 14.48 -8.95 -0.19
CA GLU A 134 14.09 -10.36 -0.08
C GLU A 134 12.56 -10.47 -0.04
N ARG A 135 11.89 -9.64 0.77
CA ARG A 135 10.43 -9.57 0.82
C ARG A 135 9.83 -9.20 -0.54
N LEU A 136 10.41 -8.23 -1.26
CA LEU A 136 9.98 -7.83 -2.59
C LEU A 136 10.06 -8.97 -3.63
N LEU A 137 10.97 -9.93 -3.46
CA LEU A 137 11.16 -11.06 -4.37
C LEU A 137 10.29 -12.29 -4.04
N THR A 138 9.71 -12.36 -2.85
CA THR A 138 8.86 -13.50 -2.44
C THR A 138 7.55 -13.58 -3.22
N VAL A 139 6.98 -12.43 -3.57
CA VAL A 139 5.73 -12.35 -4.32
C VAL A 139 6.07 -12.16 -5.79
N ARG A 140 5.60 -13.07 -6.64
CA ARG A 140 5.79 -13.02 -8.10
C ARG A 140 4.45 -12.80 -8.80
N PRO A 141 3.97 -11.55 -8.93
CA PRO A 141 2.78 -11.28 -9.72
C PRO A 141 2.99 -11.65 -11.18
N SER A 142 1.91 -12.06 -11.84
CA SER A 142 1.92 -12.28 -13.28
C SER A 142 2.15 -10.95 -14.03
N ARG A 143 2.68 -11.02 -15.26
CA ARG A 143 2.86 -9.81 -16.10
C ARG A 143 1.54 -9.04 -16.30
N PRO A 144 0.39 -9.69 -16.57
CA PRO A 144 -0.89 -8.99 -16.69
C PRO A 144 -1.28 -8.23 -15.42
N ALA A 145 -1.05 -8.80 -14.24
CA ALA A 145 -1.36 -8.14 -12.97
C ALA A 145 -0.54 -6.86 -12.76
N TRP A 146 0.73 -6.83 -13.21
CA TRP A 146 1.55 -5.62 -13.18
C TRP A 146 1.00 -4.54 -14.11
N PHE A 147 0.62 -4.90 -15.34
CA PHE A 147 0.05 -3.95 -16.29
C PHE A 147 -1.31 -3.42 -15.83
N GLU A 148 -2.16 -4.27 -15.25
CA GLU A 148 -3.45 -3.86 -14.71
C GLU A 148 -3.26 -2.91 -13.53
N ALA A 149 -2.42 -3.26 -12.54
CA ALA A 149 -2.17 -2.42 -11.37
C ALA A 149 -1.54 -1.07 -11.75
N PHE A 150 -0.57 -1.09 -12.66
CA PHE A 150 0.04 0.15 -13.17
C PHE A 150 -0.97 0.97 -13.97
N GLY A 151 -1.76 0.34 -14.84
CA GLY A 151 -2.80 0.98 -15.64
C GLY A 151 -3.85 1.67 -14.79
N LEU A 152 -4.32 1.00 -13.73
CA LEU A 152 -5.25 1.59 -12.75
C LEU A 152 -4.62 2.77 -11.99
N GLY A 153 -3.35 2.65 -11.60
CA GLY A 153 -2.61 3.74 -10.96
C GLY A 153 -2.42 4.96 -11.87
N ALA A 154 -2.09 4.73 -13.14
CA ALA A 154 -1.96 5.80 -14.15
C ALA A 154 -3.31 6.44 -14.47
N LEU A 155 -4.36 5.62 -14.63
CA LEU A 155 -5.72 6.09 -14.88
C LEU A 155 -6.20 6.97 -13.71
N ASN A 156 -5.91 6.60 -12.47
CA ASN A 156 -6.27 7.41 -11.30
C ASN A 156 -5.69 8.84 -11.39
N TRP A 157 -4.43 8.99 -11.77
CA TRP A 157 -3.81 10.31 -11.94
C TRP A 157 -4.40 11.09 -13.12
N ILE A 158 -4.64 10.41 -14.24
CA ILE A 158 -5.23 11.02 -15.43
C ILE A 158 -6.66 11.49 -15.15
N GLU A 159 -7.48 10.67 -14.47
CA GLU A 159 -8.84 11.01 -14.09
C GLU A 159 -8.88 12.18 -13.12
N ASN A 160 -7.97 12.24 -12.13
CA ASN A 160 -7.88 13.41 -11.26
C ASN A 160 -7.47 14.68 -12.03
N CYS A 161 -6.53 14.58 -12.98
CA CYS A 161 -6.20 15.70 -13.86
C CYS A 161 -7.40 16.09 -14.74
N GLY A 162 -8.16 15.11 -15.22
CA GLY A 162 -9.42 15.30 -15.94
C GLY A 162 -10.49 16.00 -15.09
N CYS A 163 -10.55 15.70 -13.79
CA CYS A 163 -11.41 16.42 -12.85
C CYS A 163 -11.04 17.90 -12.77
N LEU A 164 -9.74 18.24 -12.74
CA LEU A 164 -9.28 19.64 -12.79
C LEU A 164 -9.69 20.31 -14.12
N VAL A 165 -9.53 19.62 -15.25
CA VAL A 165 -9.98 20.09 -16.57
C VAL A 165 -11.48 20.36 -16.57
N ALA A 166 -12.28 19.45 -16.01
CA ALA A 166 -13.73 19.63 -15.90
C ALA A 166 -14.11 20.82 -15.02
N CYS A 167 -13.36 21.07 -13.93
CA CYS A 167 -13.57 22.23 -13.07
C CYS A 167 -13.24 23.55 -13.78
N LEU A 168 -12.13 23.59 -14.54
CA LEU A 168 -11.78 24.72 -15.40
C LEU A 168 -12.87 25.00 -16.43
N TRP A 169 -13.38 23.95 -17.06
CA TRP A 169 -14.47 24.06 -18.03
C TRP A 169 -15.76 24.56 -17.37
N ALA A 170 -16.10 24.08 -16.18
CA ALA A 170 -17.31 24.49 -15.43
C ALA A 170 -17.31 25.98 -15.05
N VAL A 171 -16.13 26.57 -14.80
CA VAL A 171 -16.00 28.01 -14.54
C VAL A 171 -15.77 28.84 -15.82
N HIS A 172 -15.93 28.23 -17.00
CA HIS A 172 -15.74 28.85 -18.31
C HIS A 172 -14.31 29.39 -18.53
N ALA A 173 -13.31 28.77 -17.92
CA ALA A 173 -11.90 29.10 -18.12
C ALA A 173 -11.37 28.50 -19.43
N HIS A 174 -10.39 29.18 -20.05
CA HIS A 174 -9.57 28.55 -21.07
C HIS A 174 -8.67 27.49 -20.44
N ILE A 175 -8.50 26.35 -21.11
CA ILE A 175 -7.69 25.24 -20.59
C ILE A 175 -6.26 25.39 -21.15
N PRO A 176 -5.23 25.53 -20.29
CA PRO A 176 -3.85 25.68 -20.73
C PRO A 176 -3.27 24.30 -21.07
N TRP A 177 -3.70 23.71 -22.18
CA TRP A 177 -3.35 22.32 -22.56
C TRP A 177 -1.85 22.02 -22.57
N HIS A 178 -1.03 23.02 -22.90
CA HIS A 178 0.43 22.89 -22.88
C HIS A 178 0.98 22.73 -21.45
N GLY A 179 0.42 23.42 -20.47
CA GLY A 179 0.95 23.49 -19.10
C GLY A 179 0.20 22.68 -18.05
N ILE A 180 -1.05 22.30 -18.32
CA ILE A 180 -1.95 21.75 -17.28
C ILE A 180 -1.44 20.44 -16.69
N LEU A 181 -0.83 19.57 -17.51
CA LEU A 181 -0.36 18.26 -17.06
C LEU A 181 0.83 18.39 -16.11
N VAL A 182 1.81 19.24 -16.46
CA VAL A 182 2.97 19.51 -15.60
C VAL A 182 2.56 20.33 -14.37
N ALA A 183 1.62 21.26 -14.51
CA ALA A 183 1.09 22.03 -13.38
C ALA A 183 0.45 21.10 -12.34
N TYR A 184 -0.41 20.19 -12.81
CA TYR A 184 -1.05 19.18 -11.97
C TYR A 184 -0.01 18.26 -11.32
N ALA A 185 0.88 17.63 -12.10
CA ALA A 185 1.85 16.69 -11.58
C ALA A 185 2.81 17.33 -10.56
N LEU A 186 3.29 18.55 -10.81
CA LEU A 186 4.12 19.31 -9.87
C LEU A 186 3.38 19.61 -8.57
N ALA A 187 2.11 20.04 -8.64
CA ALA A 187 1.31 20.29 -7.46
C ALA A 187 1.13 19.02 -6.62
N GLN A 188 0.91 17.86 -7.26
CA GLN A 188 0.80 16.58 -6.55
C GLN A 188 2.14 16.12 -5.95
N VAL A 189 3.27 16.38 -6.60
CA VAL A 189 4.61 16.14 -6.03
C VAL A 189 4.83 17.03 -4.81
N LEU A 190 4.49 18.32 -4.88
CA LEU A 190 4.57 19.24 -3.74
C LEU A 190 3.67 18.79 -2.59
N ALA A 191 2.47 18.29 -2.88
CA ALA A 191 1.54 17.76 -1.89
C ALA A 191 2.05 16.51 -1.16
N SER A 192 3.01 15.78 -1.75
CA SER A 192 3.62 14.60 -1.11
C SER A 192 4.54 14.96 0.06
N VAL A 193 4.96 16.23 0.16
CA VAL A 193 5.78 16.71 1.27
C VAL A 193 4.89 16.86 2.51
N PRO A 194 5.17 16.12 3.62
CA PRO A 194 4.25 15.98 4.75
C PRO A 194 4.25 17.19 5.70
N ILE A 195 4.25 18.42 5.16
CA ILE A 195 4.23 19.66 5.94
C ILE A 195 2.81 19.98 6.39
N THR A 196 1.82 19.81 5.51
CA THR A 196 0.41 20.16 5.80
C THR A 196 -0.52 18.96 5.63
N PRO A 197 -1.55 18.79 6.50
CA PRO A 197 -2.57 17.77 6.31
C PRO A 197 -3.23 17.89 4.94
N GLY A 198 -3.24 16.81 4.16
CA GLY A 198 -3.90 16.77 2.84
C GLY A 198 -3.35 17.74 1.80
N GLY A 199 -2.14 18.26 2.01
CA GLY A 199 -1.54 19.29 1.17
C GLY A 199 -2.30 20.62 1.19
N LEU A 200 -3.10 20.88 2.23
CA LEU A 200 -3.83 22.14 2.38
C LEU A 200 -2.85 23.32 2.32
N GLY A 201 -3.22 24.35 1.55
CA GLY A 201 -2.41 25.53 1.26
C GLY A 201 -1.37 25.28 0.16
N VAL A 202 -0.70 24.12 0.18
CA VAL A 202 0.33 23.76 -0.80
C VAL A 202 -0.29 23.47 -2.17
N VAL A 203 -1.35 22.66 -2.21
CA VAL A 203 -2.04 22.32 -3.47
C VAL A 203 -2.77 23.55 -3.99
N GLU A 204 -3.52 24.24 -3.12
CA GLU A 204 -4.30 25.42 -3.47
C GLU A 204 -3.41 26.53 -4.01
N GLY A 205 -2.35 26.89 -3.27
CA GLY A 205 -1.41 27.92 -3.68
C GLY A 205 -0.55 27.50 -4.87
N GLY A 206 0.05 26.31 -4.82
CA GLY A 206 0.98 25.82 -5.83
C GLY A 206 0.31 25.59 -7.18
N LEU A 207 -0.84 24.91 -7.21
CA LEU A 207 -1.58 24.67 -8.44
C LEU A 207 -2.15 25.98 -9.00
N THR A 208 -2.67 26.88 -8.15
CA THR A 208 -3.14 28.20 -8.60
C THR A 208 -1.99 28.99 -9.22
N ALA A 209 -0.84 29.07 -8.56
CA ALA A 209 0.33 29.79 -9.06
C ALA A 209 0.81 29.23 -10.40
N LEU A 210 0.86 27.91 -10.56
CA LEU A 210 1.23 27.27 -11.81
C LEU A 210 0.22 27.59 -12.92
N LEU A 211 -1.09 27.50 -12.66
CA LEU A 211 -2.12 27.85 -13.64
C LEU A 211 -2.07 29.32 -14.05
N VAL A 212 -1.82 30.24 -13.10
CA VAL A 212 -1.61 31.67 -13.38
C VAL A 212 -0.38 31.87 -14.25
N ALA A 213 0.73 31.18 -13.93
CA ALA A 213 1.95 31.25 -14.71
C ALA A 213 1.79 30.66 -16.13
N TYR A 214 0.76 29.85 -16.37
CA TYR A 214 0.33 29.36 -17.68
C TYR A 214 -0.78 30.20 -18.33
N GLY A 215 -1.09 31.39 -17.78
CA GLY A 215 -1.91 32.41 -18.43
C GLY A 215 -3.31 32.58 -17.88
N LEU A 216 -3.70 31.88 -16.81
CA LEU A 216 -5.02 32.07 -16.20
C LEU A 216 -5.05 33.33 -15.33
N PRO A 217 -6.17 34.09 -15.34
CA PRO A 217 -6.41 35.10 -14.32
C PRO A 217 -6.44 34.49 -12.92
N THR A 218 -5.85 35.15 -11.93
CA THR A 218 -5.71 34.65 -10.55
C THR A 218 -7.03 34.22 -9.93
N ASN A 219 -8.09 35.02 -10.10
CA ASN A 219 -9.43 34.71 -9.59
C ASN A 219 -10.01 33.44 -10.24
N VAL A 220 -9.80 33.24 -11.53
CA VAL A 220 -10.27 32.07 -12.28
C VAL A 220 -9.48 30.81 -11.90
N ALA A 221 -8.16 30.92 -11.81
CA ALA A 221 -7.30 29.83 -11.36
C ALA A 221 -7.66 29.38 -9.95
N LEU A 222 -7.78 30.32 -9.01
CA LEU A 222 -8.14 30.02 -7.62
C LEU A 222 -9.53 29.38 -7.53
N ALA A 223 -10.54 29.93 -8.21
CA ALA A 223 -11.88 29.36 -8.22
C ALA A 223 -11.90 27.92 -8.77
N SER A 224 -11.16 27.67 -9.86
CA SER A 224 -11.04 26.33 -10.46
C SER A 224 -10.39 25.33 -9.52
N VAL A 225 -9.32 25.74 -8.83
CA VAL A 225 -8.60 24.89 -7.87
C VAL A 225 -9.46 24.62 -6.63
N LEU A 226 -10.18 25.60 -6.12
CA LEU A 226 -11.10 25.41 -5.00
C LEU A 226 -12.26 24.49 -5.36
N LEU A 227 -12.81 24.60 -6.57
CA LEU A 227 -13.83 23.67 -7.08
C LEU A 227 -13.28 22.25 -7.22
N TYR A 228 -12.07 22.12 -7.78
CA TYR A 228 -11.36 20.84 -7.85
C TYR A 228 -11.18 20.23 -6.46
N ARG A 229 -10.81 21.03 -5.44
CA ARG A 229 -10.66 20.57 -4.05
C ARG A 229 -11.99 20.24 -3.39
N ALA A 230 -13.06 20.95 -3.71
CA ALA A 230 -14.40 20.62 -3.26
C ALA A 230 -14.81 19.21 -3.69
N VAL A 231 -14.50 18.83 -4.93
CA VAL A 231 -14.81 17.50 -5.45
C VAL A 231 -13.80 16.45 -4.97
N SER A 232 -12.50 16.67 -5.22
CA SER A 232 -11.45 15.67 -5.02
C SER A 232 -11.02 15.47 -3.56
N PHE A 233 -11.24 16.47 -2.70
CA PHE A 233 -10.80 16.46 -1.32
C PHE A 233 -11.98 16.58 -0.34
N TRP A 234 -12.68 17.72 -0.32
CA TRP A 234 -13.76 17.95 0.65
C TRP A 234 -14.97 17.03 0.45
N GLY A 235 -15.24 16.59 -0.77
CA GLY A 235 -16.30 15.61 -1.07
C GLY A 235 -15.93 14.19 -0.68
N LEU A 236 -14.70 13.76 -0.98
CA LEU A 236 -14.27 12.36 -0.77
C LEU A 236 -13.85 12.07 0.68
N VAL A 237 -13.31 13.05 1.41
CA VAL A 237 -12.84 12.84 2.79
C VAL A 237 -13.98 12.42 3.74
N PRO A 238 -15.16 13.07 3.78
CA PRO A 238 -16.28 12.63 4.61
C PRO A 238 -16.77 11.23 4.24
N ILE A 239 -16.83 10.91 2.94
CA ILE A 239 -17.21 9.58 2.46
C ILE A 239 -16.23 8.52 3.00
N GLY A 240 -14.92 8.78 2.87
CA GLY A 240 -13.89 7.87 3.37
C GLY A 240 -13.93 7.70 4.89
N TRP A 241 -14.18 8.77 5.66
CA TRP A 241 -14.39 8.67 7.11
C TRP A 241 -15.66 7.89 7.48
N GLY A 242 -16.75 8.05 6.73
CA GLY A 242 -17.96 7.26 6.89
C GLY A 242 -17.70 5.76 6.67
N VAL A 243 -16.96 5.43 5.61
CA VAL A 243 -16.53 4.04 5.34
C VAL A 243 -15.59 3.51 6.43
N TRP A 244 -14.65 4.33 6.90
CA TRP A 244 -13.76 3.98 8.01
C TRP A 244 -14.56 3.67 9.28
N GLY A 245 -15.54 4.49 9.61
CA GLY A 245 -16.43 4.32 10.76
C GLY A 245 -17.25 3.03 10.65
N TYR A 246 -17.81 2.78 9.47
CA TYR A 246 -18.53 1.54 9.16
C TYR A 246 -17.66 0.29 9.35
N LEU A 247 -16.45 0.26 8.77
CA LEU A 247 -15.52 -0.86 8.91
C LEU A 247 -15.06 -1.06 10.37
N SER A 248 -14.86 0.04 11.09
CA SER A 248 -14.49 0.02 12.51
C SER A 248 -15.62 -0.51 13.38
N TRP A 249 -16.87 -0.15 13.09
CA TRP A 249 -18.05 -0.65 13.80
C TRP A 249 -18.27 -2.15 13.52
N GLN A 250 -18.14 -2.60 12.28
CA GLN A 250 -18.22 -4.02 11.96
C GLN A 250 -17.16 -4.85 12.66
N SER A 251 -15.93 -4.32 12.76
CA SER A 251 -14.83 -4.99 13.46
C SER A 251 -15.05 -5.12 14.96
N ARG A 252 -15.93 -4.29 15.56
CA ARG A 252 -16.29 -4.34 16.99
C ARG A 252 -17.42 -5.31 17.29
N LYS A 253 -18.19 -5.76 16.29
CA LYS A 253 -19.17 -6.83 16.52
C LYS A 253 -18.37 -8.04 17.00
N PRO A 254 -18.66 -8.58 18.20
CA PRO A 254 -17.95 -9.75 18.66
C PRO A 254 -18.10 -10.79 17.56
N ALA A 255 -16.98 -11.20 16.97
CA ALA A 255 -16.98 -12.40 16.17
C ALA A 255 -17.75 -13.41 17.02
N ARG A 256 -18.85 -13.96 16.50
CA ARG A 256 -19.42 -15.16 17.10
C ARG A 256 -18.22 -16.08 17.14
N VAL A 257 -17.60 -16.19 18.31
CA VAL A 257 -16.62 -17.21 18.60
C VAL A 257 -17.50 -18.43 18.51
N GLN A 258 -17.58 -18.99 17.30
CA GLN A 258 -17.92 -20.36 17.13
C GLN A 258 -16.77 -21.01 17.86
N LYS A 259 -16.99 -21.24 19.17
CA LYS A 259 -16.19 -22.12 19.99
C LYS A 259 -16.29 -23.42 19.19
N ARG A 260 -15.37 -23.63 18.26
CA ARG A 260 -15.04 -24.97 17.84
C ARG A 260 -14.69 -25.61 19.17
N PRO A 261 -15.51 -26.54 19.69
CA PRO A 261 -15.11 -27.25 20.88
C PRO A 261 -13.70 -27.74 20.60
N HIS A 262 -12.77 -27.39 21.48
CA HIS A 262 -11.41 -27.87 21.37
C HIS A 262 -11.50 -29.40 21.17
N PRO A 263 -10.64 -30.05 20.35
CA PRO A 263 -10.65 -31.50 20.23
C PRO A 263 -10.59 -32.27 21.57
N TRP A 264 -10.19 -31.64 22.68
CA TRP A 264 -10.24 -32.20 24.04
C TRP A 264 -11.27 -31.53 24.96
N ALA A 265 -12.17 -30.70 24.42
CA ALA A 265 -13.20 -30.06 25.22
C ALA A 265 -14.05 -31.15 25.89
N VAL A 266 -13.88 -31.26 27.21
CA VAL A 266 -14.49 -32.32 28.02
C VAL A 266 -16.00 -32.24 27.87
N HIS A 267 -16.56 -33.19 27.13
CA HIS A 267 -18.00 -33.39 27.06
C HIS A 267 -18.43 -33.98 28.41
N THR A 268 -19.09 -33.19 29.24
CA THR A 268 -19.75 -33.72 30.44
C THR A 268 -20.94 -34.55 29.97
N HIS A 269 -20.72 -35.84 29.76
CA HIS A 269 -21.81 -36.80 29.64
C HIS A 269 -22.54 -36.80 30.98
N ARG A 270 -23.68 -36.11 31.02
CA ARG A 270 -24.61 -36.18 32.14
C ARG A 270 -25.29 -37.54 32.08
N THR A 271 -24.61 -38.56 32.58
CA THR A 271 -25.22 -39.86 32.84
C THR A 271 -26.32 -39.65 33.88
N ARG A 272 -27.57 -39.82 33.45
CA ARG A 272 -28.70 -40.01 34.35
C ARG A 272 -28.50 -41.39 34.99
N GLY A 273 -27.85 -41.44 36.16
CA GLY A 273 -27.74 -42.66 36.95
C GLY A 273 -26.52 -42.68 37.85
N ALA A 274 -26.80 -42.78 39.15
CA ALA A 274 -25.91 -43.13 40.26
C ALA A 274 -24.61 -42.31 40.44
N VAL A 275 -24.64 -41.46 41.47
CA VAL A 275 -23.46 -40.86 42.10
C VAL A 275 -22.75 -41.95 42.90
N GLU A 276 -21.58 -42.39 42.43
CA GLU A 276 -20.53 -42.89 43.32
C GLU A 276 -19.40 -41.86 43.33
N THR A 277 -19.15 -41.30 44.50
CA THR A 277 -18.08 -40.35 44.77
C THR A 277 -16.72 -40.98 44.48
N PRO A 278 -15.80 -40.36 43.70
CA PRO A 278 -14.48 -40.94 43.49
C PRO A 278 -13.65 -40.88 44.80
N PRO A 279 -12.78 -41.86 45.07
CA PRO A 279 -11.88 -41.81 46.21
C PRO A 279 -10.84 -40.69 46.03
N ARG A 280 -10.48 -40.08 47.17
CA ARG A 280 -9.81 -38.78 47.32
C ARG A 280 -8.29 -38.81 47.07
N SER A 281 -7.78 -39.67 46.21
CA SER A 281 -6.35 -39.77 45.93
C SER A 281 -6.07 -39.52 44.45
N ALA A 282 -5.75 -38.26 44.10
CA ALA A 282 -5.17 -37.94 42.81
C ALA A 282 -3.70 -38.40 42.79
N PRO A 283 -3.23 -39.12 41.76
CA PRO A 283 -1.80 -39.28 41.52
C PRO A 283 -1.23 -37.99 40.88
N ASP A 284 -0.05 -37.55 41.33
CA ASP A 284 0.68 -36.36 40.85
C ASP A 284 1.19 -36.43 39.40
N VAL A 285 0.79 -37.45 38.64
CA VAL A 285 1.20 -37.65 37.25
C VAL A 285 -0.03 -37.60 36.35
N LEU A 286 -0.16 -36.48 35.63
CA LEU A 286 -1.04 -36.37 34.48
C LEU A 286 -0.49 -37.26 33.36
N LEU A 287 -0.94 -38.51 33.30
CA LEU A 287 -0.74 -39.34 32.13
C LEU A 287 -1.56 -38.75 30.95
N PRO A 288 -1.02 -38.76 29.71
CA PRO A 288 -1.81 -38.40 28.53
C PRO A 288 -3.06 -39.30 28.47
N ALA A 289 -4.21 -38.72 28.15
CA ALA A 289 -5.43 -39.50 27.96
C ALA A 289 -5.23 -40.52 26.82
N GLU A 290 -5.64 -41.77 27.05
CA GLU A 290 -5.65 -42.78 25.99
C GLU A 290 -6.55 -42.33 24.83
N PRO A 291 -6.16 -42.57 23.57
CA PRO A 291 -6.99 -42.25 22.42
C PRO A 291 -8.33 -42.98 22.50
N CYS A 292 -9.43 -42.25 22.29
CA CYS A 292 -10.78 -42.81 22.34
C CYS A 292 -10.95 -43.87 21.24
N GLN A 293 -11.06 -45.15 21.61
CA GLN A 293 -11.44 -46.20 20.66
C GLN A 293 -12.86 -45.94 20.16
N GLY A 294 -13.02 -45.57 18.89
CA GLY A 294 -14.33 -45.46 18.23
C GLY A 294 -14.58 -44.18 17.42
N CYS A 295 -13.65 -43.24 17.35
CA CYS A 295 -13.76 -42.12 16.41
C CYS A 295 -13.20 -42.53 15.04
N PRO A 296 -13.98 -42.46 13.94
CA PRO A 296 -13.44 -42.68 12.60
C PRO A 296 -12.44 -41.56 12.29
N GLU A 297 -11.19 -41.95 12.06
CA GLU A 297 -10.11 -41.05 11.65
C GLU A 297 -10.50 -40.38 10.32
N HIS A 298 -10.43 -39.05 10.27
CA HIS A 298 -10.46 -38.33 9.00
C HIS A 298 -9.06 -38.47 8.35
N PRO A 299 -8.97 -38.81 7.06
CA PRO A 299 -7.71 -39.12 6.42
C PRO A 299 -7.00 -37.81 6.06
N ASP A 300 -5.70 -37.75 6.36
CA ASP A 300 -4.64 -37.07 5.60
C ASP A 300 -3.47 -36.75 6.54
N GLN A 301 -2.85 -37.81 7.08
CA GLN A 301 -1.44 -37.77 7.46
C GLN A 301 -0.74 -38.94 6.80
N VAL A 302 -0.27 -38.71 5.57
CA VAL A 302 0.74 -39.55 4.94
C VAL A 302 2.04 -39.33 5.73
N VAL A 303 2.28 -40.19 6.72
CA VAL A 303 3.58 -40.34 7.35
C VAL A 303 4.28 -41.49 6.64
N HIS A 304 5.39 -41.19 5.98
CA HIS A 304 6.26 -42.19 5.34
C HIS A 304 6.79 -43.17 6.39
N GLU A 305 6.45 -44.44 6.21
CA GLU A 305 6.96 -45.58 6.96
C GLU A 305 8.20 -46.15 6.27
N GLY A 306 9.21 -46.52 7.06
CA GLY A 306 10.25 -47.46 6.66
C GLY A 306 11.66 -47.04 7.03
N GLU A 307 12.15 -47.47 8.20
CA GLU A 307 13.11 -48.60 8.28
C GLU A 307 13.38 -48.96 9.75
N ARG A 308 13.00 -50.17 10.13
CA ARG A 308 13.49 -50.86 11.35
C ARG A 308 14.66 -51.74 10.96
N VAL A 309 15.50 -52.06 11.96
CA VAL A 309 16.42 -53.21 12.12
C VAL A 309 17.78 -52.69 12.59
N SER A 310 18.51 -53.24 13.56
CA SER A 310 18.27 -54.09 14.73
C SER A 310 19.60 -54.05 15.52
N VAL A 311 19.54 -54.04 16.85
CA VAL A 311 20.71 -54.05 17.74
C VAL A 311 21.17 -55.50 17.99
N PRO A 312 22.48 -55.74 18.10
CA PRO A 312 23.03 -56.47 19.24
C PRO A 312 23.84 -55.56 20.17
#